data_AF-A0A2J4PA19-F1
#
_entry.id   AF-A0A2J4PA19-F1
#
_cell.length_a   1.000
_cell.length_b   1.000
_cell.length_c   1.000
_cell.angle_alpha   90.00
_cell.angle_beta   90.00
_cell.angle_gamma   90.00
#
_symmetry.space_group_name_H-M   'P 1'
#
loop_
_entity.id
_entity.type
_entity.pdbx_description
1 polymer ?
#
loop_
_entity_poly.entity_id
_entity_poly.type
_entity_poly.pdbx_seq_one_letter_code
_entity_poly.pdbx_strand_id
1 'polypeptide(L)'
;FGFHGSIPSIVSYLGGDIRKLRRVFVIGSFIPLVAYIFWQLATLGSIDSPIFTALLAKNAGLNGLLEAIREVVASAHVELAVHLFADLALATSFLGVALGLFDYLADLFQRQNSAGGRIQSGLITFLPPLAFALFYPRGFVMALGYAGVALAVLALMLPALLVMKSRKQHPDAAWRVAGGSAALWLVLLCGIGIVAIQFAIVAGLLPAVG
;
A
#
# COMPACT_ATOMS: atom_id res chain seq x y z
N PHE A 1 2.92 1.50 3.74
CA PHE A 1 2.02 1.76 4.89
C PHE A 1 0.74 2.43 4.40
N GLY A 2 -0.39 1.71 4.39
CA GLY A 2 -1.68 2.18 3.83
C GLY A 2 -2.82 2.35 4.85
N PHE A 3 -2.52 2.37 6.15
CA PHE A 3 -3.55 2.35 7.22
C PHE A 3 -4.28 3.69 7.44
N HIS A 4 -4.00 4.72 6.63
CA HIS A 4 -4.54 6.08 6.83
C HIS A 4 -6.07 6.12 6.80
N GLY A 5 -6.71 5.25 5.99
CA GLY A 5 -8.17 5.11 5.95
C GLY A 5 -8.79 4.55 7.23
N SER A 6 -8.01 3.83 8.05
CA SER A 6 -8.47 3.25 9.32
C SER A 6 -8.27 4.18 10.53
N ILE A 7 -7.58 5.32 10.35
CA ILE A 7 -7.31 6.27 11.43
C ILE A 7 -8.59 6.76 12.12
N PRO A 8 -9.65 7.18 11.41
CA PRO A 8 -10.89 7.63 12.06
C PRO A 8 -11.53 6.55 12.93
N SER A 9 -11.54 5.30 12.46
CA SER A 9 -12.06 4.15 13.19
C SER A 9 -11.26 3.88 14.47
N ILE A 10 -9.93 3.97 14.41
CA ILE A 10 -9.05 3.79 15.59
C ILE A 10 -9.27 4.93 16.60
N VAL A 11 -9.41 6.18 16.12
CA VAL A 11 -9.71 7.34 16.98
C VAL A 11 -11.04 7.16 17.70
N SER A 12 -12.09 6.74 16.98
CA SER A 12 -13.39 6.44 17.57
C SER A 12 -13.31 5.29 18.58
N TYR A 13 -12.61 4.20 18.25
CA TYR A 13 -12.46 3.03 19.12
C TYR A 13 -11.74 3.35 20.43
N LEU A 14 -10.74 4.22 20.39
CA LEU A 14 -9.97 4.62 21.58
C LEU A 14 -10.58 5.83 22.32
N GLY A 15 -11.76 6.28 21.93
CA GLY A 15 -12.45 7.42 22.55
C GLY A 15 -11.66 8.73 22.47
N GLY A 16 -10.82 8.90 21.45
CA GLY A 16 -9.97 10.09 21.31
C GLY A 16 -8.81 10.21 22.30
N ASP A 17 -8.47 9.17 23.06
CA ASP A 17 -7.32 9.20 23.98
C ASP A 17 -5.98 9.32 23.22
N ILE A 18 -5.42 10.53 23.21
CA ILE A 18 -4.20 10.90 22.48
C ILE A 18 -2.99 10.04 22.90
N ARG A 19 -2.89 9.68 24.19
CA ARG A 19 -1.74 8.90 24.69
C ARG A 19 -1.81 7.47 24.19
N LYS A 20 -3.00 6.85 24.21
CA LYS A 20 -3.23 5.52 23.65
C LYS A 20 -3.05 5.53 22.13
N LEU A 21 -3.61 6.52 21.43
CA LEU A 21 -3.45 6.70 19.99
C LEU A 21 -1.98 6.75 19.58
N ARG A 22 -1.16 7.55 20.28
CA ARG A 22 0.28 7.63 20.01
C ARG A 22 0.96 6.28 20.17
N ARG A 23 0.67 5.53 21.23
CA ARG A 23 1.27 4.19 21.45
C ARG A 23 0.86 3.22 20.35
N VAL A 24 -0.42 3.20 19.98
CA VAL A 24 -0.92 2.31 18.92
C VAL A 24 -0.26 2.62 17.58
N PHE A 25 -0.12 3.89 17.19
CA PHE A 25 0.54 4.22 15.94
C PHE A 25 2.05 3.95 15.96
N VAL A 26 2.74 4.26 17.06
CA VAL A 26 4.19 4.02 17.16
C VAL A 26 4.50 2.52 17.20
N ILE A 27 3.87 1.76 18.10
CA ILE A 27 4.10 0.32 18.22
C ILE A 27 3.60 -0.40 16.98
N GLY A 28 2.40 -0.04 16.50
CA GLY A 28 1.79 -0.62 15.32
C GLY A 28 2.59 -0.38 14.03
N SER A 29 3.35 0.72 13.94
CA SER A 29 4.27 0.97 12.81
C SER A 29 5.65 0.36 13.02
N PHE A 30 6.10 0.24 14.27
CA PHE A 30 7.39 -0.35 14.62
C PHE A 30 7.45 -1.86 14.32
N ILE A 31 6.37 -2.59 14.57
CA ILE A 31 6.32 -4.04 14.31
C ILE A 31 6.55 -4.36 12.81
N PRO A 32 5.81 -3.76 11.85
CA PRO A 32 6.09 -3.95 10.43
C PRO A 32 7.50 -3.50 10.04
N LEU A 33 8.02 -2.42 10.61
CA LEU A 33 9.37 -1.95 10.31
C LEU A 33 10.42 -3.01 10.65
N VAL A 34 10.35 -3.59 11.85
CA VAL A 34 11.24 -4.67 12.27
C VAL A 34 11.10 -5.89 11.35
N ALA A 35 9.87 -6.27 11.01
CA ALA A 35 9.62 -7.37 10.08
C ALA A 35 10.23 -7.10 8.69
N TYR A 36 10.10 -5.88 8.16
CA TYR A 36 10.72 -5.49 6.88
C TYR A 36 12.25 -5.52 6.94
N ILE A 37 12.85 -5.07 8.03
CA ILE A 37 14.32 -5.12 8.20
C ILE A 37 14.80 -6.57 8.22
N PHE A 38 14.17 -7.43 9.03
CA PHE A 38 14.51 -8.86 9.06
C PHE A 38 14.35 -9.52 7.68
N TRP A 39 13.25 -9.19 7.00
CA TRP A 39 12.98 -9.66 5.65
C TRP A 39 14.05 -9.22 4.65
N GLN A 40 14.41 -7.94 4.65
CA GLN A 40 15.43 -7.39 3.76
C GLN A 40 16.81 -8.00 4.04
N LEU A 41 17.19 -8.19 5.30
CA LEU A 41 18.44 -8.85 5.68
C LEU A 41 18.46 -10.32 5.27
N ALA A 42 17.35 -11.05 5.46
CA ALA A 42 17.25 -12.45 5.06
C ALA A 42 17.30 -12.60 3.53
N THR A 43 16.58 -11.79 2.79
CA THR A 43 16.52 -11.87 1.32
C THR A 43 17.82 -11.41 0.67
N LEU A 44 18.32 -10.22 1.01
CA LEU A 44 19.56 -9.68 0.44
C LEU A 44 20.82 -10.38 0.97
N GLY A 45 20.75 -10.99 2.16
CA GLY A 45 21.87 -11.70 2.77
C GLY A 45 21.94 -13.19 2.43
N SER A 46 20.83 -13.82 2.05
CA SER A 46 20.77 -15.26 1.73
C SER A 46 20.74 -15.57 0.23
N ILE A 47 20.42 -14.61 -0.62
CA ILE A 47 20.32 -14.80 -2.08
C ILE A 47 21.49 -14.07 -2.74
N ASP A 48 22.26 -14.78 -3.57
CA ASP A 48 23.35 -14.17 -4.33
C ASP A 48 22.84 -13.02 -5.22
N SER A 49 23.54 -11.88 -5.19
CA SER A 49 23.14 -10.64 -5.87
C SER A 49 22.84 -10.78 -7.38
N PRO A 50 23.62 -11.56 -8.17
CA PRO A 50 23.31 -11.81 -9.58
C PRO A 50 22.02 -12.61 -9.80
N ILE A 51 21.72 -13.55 -8.89
CA ILE A 51 20.51 -14.38 -8.94
C ILE A 51 19.29 -13.51 -8.58
N PHE A 52 19.39 -12.72 -7.52
CA PHE A 52 18.31 -11.82 -7.09
C PHE A 52 17.93 -10.79 -8.15
N THR A 53 18.93 -10.18 -8.81
CA THR A 53 18.70 -9.22 -9.90
C THR A 53 18.09 -9.88 -11.15
N ALA A 54 18.52 -11.09 -11.50
CA ALA A 54 17.90 -11.86 -12.59
C ALA A 54 16.45 -12.27 -12.28
N LEU A 55 16.15 -12.57 -11.01
CA LEU A 55 14.81 -12.92 -10.52
C LEU A 55 13.85 -11.74 -10.56
N LEU A 56 14.29 -10.57 -10.10
CA LEU A 56 13.53 -9.31 -10.22
C LEU A 56 13.25 -8.97 -11.69
N ALA A 57 14.23 -9.14 -12.58
CA ALA A 57 14.08 -8.87 -14.00
C ALA A 57 13.10 -9.83 -14.71
N LYS A 58 12.99 -11.09 -14.27
CA LYS A 58 12.06 -12.08 -14.85
C LYS A 58 10.65 -12.01 -14.29
N ASN A 59 10.51 -11.94 -12.97
CA ASN A 59 9.23 -12.05 -12.26
C ASN A 59 9.17 -11.09 -11.07
N ALA A 60 9.21 -9.77 -11.31
CA ALA A 60 9.01 -8.79 -10.25
C ALA A 60 7.69 -9.03 -9.47
N GLY A 61 7.78 -9.15 -8.15
CA GLY A 61 6.63 -9.33 -7.26
C GLY A 61 6.60 -10.68 -6.53
N LEU A 62 5.40 -11.11 -6.12
CA LEU A 62 5.20 -12.31 -5.29
C LEU A 62 5.69 -13.59 -5.97
N ASN A 63 5.47 -13.72 -7.29
CA ASN A 63 5.86 -14.92 -8.03
C ASN A 63 7.38 -15.09 -8.09
N GLY A 64 8.14 -14.02 -8.34
CA GLY A 64 9.60 -14.09 -8.27
C GLY A 64 10.08 -14.40 -6.86
N LEU A 65 9.45 -13.82 -5.83
CA LEU A 65 9.81 -14.18 -4.46
C LEU A 65 9.60 -15.67 -4.16
N LEU A 66 8.48 -16.24 -4.60
CA LEU A 66 8.18 -17.65 -4.42
C LEU A 66 9.15 -18.53 -5.22
N GLU A 67 9.59 -18.11 -6.40
CA GLU A 67 10.66 -18.77 -7.17
C GLU A 67 12.01 -18.68 -6.47
N ALA A 68 12.39 -17.54 -5.89
CA ALA A 68 13.64 -17.41 -5.13
C ALA A 68 13.65 -18.30 -3.88
N ILE A 69 12.52 -18.39 -3.18
CA ILE A 69 12.37 -19.29 -2.03
C ILE A 69 12.52 -20.75 -2.47
N ARG A 70 12.04 -21.15 -3.66
CA ARG A 70 12.24 -22.50 -4.20
C ARG A 70 13.72 -22.84 -4.38
N GLU A 71 14.52 -21.90 -4.87
CA GLU A 71 15.95 -22.13 -5.09
C GLU A 71 16.73 -22.29 -3.77
N VAL A 72 16.31 -21.60 -2.71
CA VAL A 72 16.99 -21.62 -1.40
C VAL A 72 16.46 -22.74 -0.48
N VAL A 73 15.16 -23.01 -0.52
CA VAL A 73 14.50 -23.99 0.35
C VAL A 73 14.39 -25.33 -0.37
N ALA A 74 15.38 -26.20 -0.16
CA ALA A 74 15.44 -27.54 -0.73
C ALA A 74 14.43 -28.55 -0.11
N SER A 75 13.19 -28.13 0.18
CA SER A 75 12.13 -28.98 0.73
C SER A 75 10.76 -28.66 0.15
N ALA A 76 10.19 -29.62 -0.59
CA ALA A 76 8.89 -29.50 -1.26
C ALA A 76 7.71 -29.24 -0.28
N HIS A 77 7.81 -29.69 0.97
CA HIS A 77 6.78 -29.46 1.98
C HIS A 77 6.74 -28.01 2.47
N VAL A 78 7.91 -27.39 2.64
CA VAL A 78 8.01 -25.99 3.07
C VAL A 78 7.54 -25.08 1.94
N GLU A 79 7.91 -25.39 0.71
CA GLU A 79 7.43 -24.69 -0.48
C GLU A 79 5.88 -24.70 -0.55
N LEU A 80 5.26 -25.88 -0.50
CA LEU A 80 3.81 -26.00 -0.58
C LEU A 80 3.09 -25.21 0.52
N ALA A 81 3.61 -25.26 1.75
CA ALA A 81 3.03 -24.52 2.87
C ALA A 81 3.12 -23.00 2.66
N VAL A 82 4.25 -22.48 2.15
CA VAL A 82 4.44 -21.05 1.87
C VAL A 82 3.54 -20.59 0.73
N HIS A 83 3.42 -21.37 -0.36
CA HIS A 83 2.52 -21.07 -1.47
C HIS A 83 1.07 -21.01 -1.03
N LEU A 84 0.59 -22.06 -0.34
CA LEU A 84 -0.79 -22.08 0.17
C LEU A 84 -1.08 -20.92 1.12
N PHE A 85 -0.13 -20.58 1.99
CA PHE A 85 -0.27 -19.43 2.87
C PHE A 85 -0.36 -18.12 2.08
N ALA A 86 0.52 -17.92 1.09
CA ALA A 86 0.51 -16.72 0.25
C ALA A 86 -0.81 -16.59 -0.53
N ASP A 87 -1.31 -17.69 -1.10
CA ASP A 87 -2.57 -17.72 -1.85
C ASP A 87 -3.78 -17.41 -0.96
N LEU A 88 -3.86 -18.03 0.22
CA LEU A 88 -4.94 -17.76 1.17
C LEU A 88 -4.87 -16.32 1.71
N ALA A 89 -3.67 -15.82 2.02
CA ALA A 89 -3.48 -14.45 2.46
C ALA A 89 -3.88 -13.43 1.38
N LEU A 90 -3.50 -13.70 0.13
CA LEU A 90 -3.87 -12.87 -1.01
C LEU A 90 -5.39 -12.91 -1.26
N ALA A 91 -6.01 -14.09 -1.25
CA ALA A 91 -7.45 -14.23 -1.46
C ALA A 91 -8.27 -13.52 -0.37
N THR A 92 -7.91 -13.68 0.90
CA THR A 92 -8.61 -13.04 2.02
C THR A 92 -8.42 -11.52 2.04
N SER A 93 -7.21 -11.03 1.76
CA SER A 93 -6.93 -9.59 1.60
C SER A 93 -7.69 -9.00 0.42
N PHE A 94 -7.67 -9.68 -0.73
CA PHE A 94 -8.38 -9.27 -1.93
C PHE A 94 -9.89 -9.17 -1.69
N LEU A 95 -10.49 -10.15 -1.02
CA LEU A 95 -11.92 -10.15 -0.71
C LEU A 95 -12.31 -8.92 0.12
N GLY A 96 -11.54 -8.58 1.16
CA GLY A 96 -11.81 -7.41 1.98
C GLY A 96 -11.76 -6.09 1.20
N VAL A 97 -10.74 -5.90 0.37
CA VAL A 97 -10.59 -4.70 -0.47
C VAL A 97 -11.65 -4.64 -1.57
N ALA A 98 -11.96 -5.77 -2.21
CA ALA A 98 -12.95 -5.86 -3.27
C ALA A 98 -14.36 -5.56 -2.76
N LEU A 99 -14.73 -6.05 -1.58
CA LEU A 99 -16.00 -5.69 -0.95
C LEU A 99 -16.08 -4.19 -0.63
N GLY A 100 -15.02 -3.61 -0.05
CA GLY A 100 -14.98 -2.17 0.22
C GLY A 100 -15.09 -1.32 -1.05
N LEU A 101 -14.44 -1.74 -2.14
CA LEU A 101 -14.54 -1.08 -3.44
C LEU A 101 -15.94 -1.27 -4.06
N PHE A 102 -16.52 -2.46 -3.93
CA PHE A 102 -17.87 -2.76 -4.40
C PHE A 102 -18.90 -1.84 -3.75
N ASP A 103 -18.87 -1.73 -2.42
CA ASP A 103 -19.80 -0.89 -1.67
C ASP A 103 -19.59 0.59 -2.03
N TYR A 104 -18.34 1.04 -2.09
CA TYR A 104 -18.01 2.41 -2.50
C TYR A 104 -18.53 2.76 -3.90
N LEU A 105 -18.34 1.88 -4.89
CA LEU A 105 -18.81 2.11 -6.25
C LEU A 105 -20.33 2.00 -6.35
N ALA A 106 -20.96 1.09 -5.63
CA ALA A 106 -22.42 1.00 -5.55
C ALA A 106 -23.01 2.32 -5.04
N ASP A 107 -22.44 2.88 -3.98
CA ASP A 107 -22.87 4.16 -3.40
C ASP A 107 -22.57 5.33 -4.34
N LEU A 108 -21.38 5.38 -4.95
CA LEU A 108 -20.97 6.44 -5.87
C LEU A 108 -21.90 6.52 -7.10
N PHE A 109 -22.29 5.36 -7.63
CA PHE A 109 -23.21 5.28 -8.77
C PHE A 109 -24.68 5.17 -8.38
N GLN A 110 -25.00 5.36 -7.09
CA GLN A 110 -26.36 5.33 -6.52
C GLN A 110 -27.15 4.08 -6.94
N ARG A 111 -26.49 2.92 -6.91
CA ARG A 111 -27.08 1.65 -7.35
C ARG A 111 -28.05 1.13 -6.28
N GLN A 112 -29.20 0.64 -6.73
CA GLN A 112 -30.18 0.02 -5.84
C GLN A 112 -29.66 -1.33 -5.32
N ASN A 113 -30.02 -1.69 -4.10
CA ASN A 113 -29.71 -3.00 -3.51
C ASN A 113 -30.62 -4.12 -4.06
N SER A 114 -30.75 -4.20 -5.38
CA SER A 114 -31.47 -5.25 -6.11
C SER A 114 -30.47 -6.20 -6.76
N ALA A 115 -30.91 -7.40 -7.18
CA ALA A 115 -30.05 -8.36 -7.85
C ALA A 115 -29.35 -7.75 -9.09
N GLY A 116 -30.09 -6.95 -9.89
CA GLY A 116 -29.52 -6.23 -11.04
C GLY A 116 -28.51 -5.16 -10.64
N GLY A 117 -28.79 -4.38 -9.60
CA GLY A 117 -27.87 -3.36 -9.09
C GLY A 117 -26.57 -3.96 -8.56
N ARG A 118 -26.64 -5.08 -7.84
CA ARG A 118 -25.47 -5.80 -7.34
C ARG A 118 -24.62 -6.41 -8.45
N ILE A 119 -25.24 -6.99 -9.48
CA ILE A 119 -24.52 -7.50 -10.65
C ILE A 119 -23.79 -6.35 -11.36
N GLN A 120 -24.45 -5.22 -11.58
CA GLN A 120 -23.81 -4.04 -12.18
C GLN A 120 -22.63 -3.53 -11.36
N SER A 121 -22.79 -3.36 -10.05
CA SER A 121 -21.70 -2.97 -9.15
C SER A 121 -20.56 -3.98 -9.19
N GLY A 122 -20.86 -5.28 -9.24
CA GLY A 122 -19.86 -6.34 -9.37
C GLY A 122 -19.07 -6.22 -10.67
N LEU A 123 -19.75 -6.03 -11.81
CA LEU A 123 -19.08 -5.83 -13.09
C LEU A 123 -18.18 -4.60 -13.06
N ILE A 124 -18.64 -3.45 -12.56
CA ILE A 124 -17.82 -2.23 -12.50
C ILE A 124 -16.62 -2.42 -11.54
N THR A 125 -16.78 -3.22 -10.48
CA THR A 125 -15.72 -3.47 -9.50
C THR A 125 -14.64 -4.42 -10.03
N PHE A 126 -15.03 -5.51 -10.69
CA PHE A 126 -14.10 -6.59 -11.04
C PHE A 126 -13.63 -6.57 -12.49
N LEU A 127 -14.46 -6.10 -13.42
CA LEU A 127 -14.16 -6.19 -14.86
C LEU A 127 -12.99 -5.28 -15.26
N PRO A 128 -12.86 -4.02 -14.79
CA PRO A 128 -11.70 -3.20 -15.12
C PRO A 128 -10.38 -3.74 -14.57
N PRO A 129 -10.25 -4.14 -13.28
CA PRO A 129 -9.04 -4.80 -12.79
C PRO A 129 -8.73 -6.12 -13.50
N LEU A 130 -9.74 -6.93 -13.82
CA LEU A 130 -9.57 -8.19 -14.56
C LEU A 130 -9.05 -7.93 -15.98
N ALA A 131 -9.64 -6.98 -16.70
CA ALA A 131 -9.18 -6.60 -18.03
C ALA A 131 -7.72 -6.11 -17.99
N PHE A 132 -7.39 -5.26 -17.01
CA PHE A 132 -6.01 -4.82 -16.82
C PHE A 132 -5.04 -5.99 -16.58
N ALA A 133 -5.42 -6.95 -15.72
CA ALA A 133 -4.60 -8.14 -15.46
C ALA A 133 -4.40 -9.03 -16.70
N LEU A 134 -5.43 -9.17 -17.56
CA LEU A 134 -5.36 -9.99 -18.77
C LEU A 134 -4.56 -9.34 -19.90
N PHE A 135 -4.71 -8.02 -20.11
CA PHE A 135 -4.06 -7.30 -21.20
C PHE A 135 -2.66 -6.77 -20.83
N TYR A 136 -2.36 -6.59 -19.55
CA TYR A 136 -1.07 -6.11 -19.04
C TYR A 136 -0.49 -7.09 -18.00
N PRO A 137 -0.03 -8.29 -18.41
CA PRO A 137 0.49 -9.32 -17.49
C PRO A 137 1.75 -8.89 -16.72
N ARG A 138 2.52 -7.92 -17.24
CA ARG A 138 3.64 -7.25 -16.52
C ARG A 138 3.25 -5.91 -15.89
N GLY A 139 1.97 -5.57 -15.90
CA GLY A 139 1.42 -4.30 -15.43
C GLY A 139 1.35 -4.16 -13.91
N PHE A 140 1.62 -5.22 -13.14
CA PHE A 140 1.54 -5.16 -11.68
C PHE A 140 2.47 -4.10 -11.08
N VAL A 141 3.75 -4.08 -11.48
CA VAL A 141 4.73 -3.09 -11.00
C VAL A 141 4.32 -1.68 -11.42
N MET A 142 3.85 -1.53 -12.66
CA MET A 142 3.35 -0.25 -13.18
C MET A 142 2.14 0.25 -12.38
N ALA A 143 1.15 -0.61 -12.14
CA ALA A 143 -0.04 -0.29 -11.35
C ALA A 143 0.34 0.06 -9.89
N LEU A 144 1.31 -0.66 -9.31
CA LEU A 144 1.82 -0.37 -7.98
C LEU A 144 2.49 1.02 -7.92
N GLY A 145 3.25 1.39 -8.96
CA GLY A 145 3.84 2.73 -9.09
C GLY A 145 2.80 3.84 -9.10
N TYR A 146 1.73 3.69 -9.90
CA TYR A 146 0.62 4.67 -9.92
C TYR A 146 -0.18 4.69 -8.61
N ALA A 147 -0.41 3.53 -7.98
CA ALA A 147 -1.01 3.47 -6.65
C ALA A 147 -0.14 4.21 -5.61
N GLY A 148 1.18 4.13 -5.74
CA GLY A 148 2.14 4.89 -4.95
C GLY A 148 1.96 6.41 -5.06
N VAL A 149 1.67 6.92 -6.26
CA VAL A 149 1.36 8.35 -6.47
C VAL A 149 0.09 8.75 -5.74
N ALA A 150 -1.00 7.99 -5.91
CA ALA A 150 -2.25 8.25 -5.21
C ALA A 150 -2.06 8.24 -3.68
N LEU A 151 -1.28 7.28 -3.18
CA LEU A 151 -0.97 7.17 -1.76
C LEU A 151 -0.08 8.32 -1.28
N ALA A 152 0.91 8.79 -2.06
CA ALA A 152 1.72 9.95 -1.71
C ALA A 152 0.87 11.22 -1.57
N VAL A 153 -0.08 11.42 -2.49
CA VAL A 153 -1.03 12.54 -2.42
C VAL A 153 -1.91 12.42 -1.19
N LEU A 154 -2.57 11.28 -0.99
CA LEU A 154 -3.57 11.09 0.07
C LEU A 154 -2.96 10.96 1.47
N ALA A 155 -1.80 10.33 1.61
CA ALA A 155 -1.20 10.00 2.89
C ALA A 155 -0.09 10.98 3.33
N LEU A 156 0.56 11.70 2.40
CA LEU A 156 1.64 12.63 2.74
C LEU A 156 1.22 14.08 2.48
N MET A 157 0.83 14.40 1.24
CA MET A 157 0.58 15.78 0.85
C MET A 157 -0.69 16.33 1.51
N LEU A 158 -1.81 15.62 1.38
CA LEU A 158 -3.10 16.06 1.92
C LEU A 158 -3.05 16.25 3.45
N PRO A 159 -2.55 15.31 4.26
CA PRO A 159 -2.50 15.48 5.71
C PRO A 159 -1.56 16.62 6.13
N ALA A 160 -0.40 16.78 5.45
CA ALA A 160 0.51 17.89 5.73
C ALA A 160 -0.18 19.25 5.50
N LEU A 161 -0.86 19.42 4.36
CA LEU A 161 -1.58 20.64 4.03
C LEU A 161 -2.76 20.89 5.00
N LEU A 162 -3.50 19.85 5.36
CA LEU A 162 -4.59 19.94 6.34
C LEU A 162 -4.08 20.41 7.71
N VAL A 163 -2.95 19.88 8.19
CA VAL A 163 -2.35 20.33 9.46
C VAL A 163 -1.86 21.77 9.36
N MET A 164 -1.24 22.17 8.24
CA MET A 164 -0.80 23.57 8.03
C MET A 164 -2.00 24.54 8.06
N LYS A 165 -3.11 24.19 7.41
CA LYS A 165 -4.34 24.99 7.41
C LYS A 165 -5.01 25.00 8.78
N SER A 166 -5.12 23.84 9.43
CA SER A 166 -5.70 23.69 10.77
C SER A 166 -4.96 24.55 11.81
N ARG A 167 -3.62 24.59 11.78
CA ARG A 167 -2.83 25.43 12.70
C ARG A 167 -3.07 26.93 12.54
N LYS A 168 -3.42 27.39 11.33
CA LYS A 168 -3.79 28.80 11.06
C LYS A 168 -5.21 29.13 11.55
N GLN A 169 -6.14 28.17 11.40
CA GLN A 169 -7.55 28.35 11.78
C GLN A 169 -7.79 28.13 13.28
N HIS A 170 -6.98 27.29 13.92
CA HIS A 170 -7.09 26.93 15.33
C HIS A 170 -5.74 27.15 16.04
N PRO A 171 -5.37 28.43 16.30
CA PRO A 171 -4.14 28.77 17.01
C PRO A 171 -4.10 28.15 18.42
N ASP A 172 -5.24 28.07 19.09
CA ASP A 172 -5.34 27.62 20.50
C ASP A 172 -5.71 26.14 20.66
N ALA A 173 -5.48 25.32 19.61
CA ALA A 173 -5.80 23.90 19.66
C ALA A 173 -5.05 23.20 20.82
N ALA A 174 -5.79 22.47 21.65
CA ALA A 174 -5.28 21.77 22.84
C ALA A 174 -4.18 20.72 22.53
N TRP A 175 -4.10 20.26 21.29
CA TRP A 175 -3.07 19.34 20.84
C TRP A 175 -2.47 19.75 19.50
N ARG A 176 -1.14 19.60 19.38
CA ARG A 176 -0.39 19.82 18.14
C ARG A 176 0.66 18.72 17.96
N VAL A 177 0.76 18.22 16.73
CA VAL A 177 1.83 17.28 16.36
C VAL A 177 3.20 17.95 16.48
N ALA A 178 4.17 17.22 17.04
CA ALA A 178 5.56 17.66 17.18
C ALA A 178 6.25 17.85 15.82
N GLY A 179 7.38 18.58 15.79
CA GLY A 179 8.17 18.82 14.57
C GLY A 179 7.91 20.16 13.86
N GLY A 180 6.99 20.97 14.39
CA GLY A 180 6.78 22.34 13.91
C GLY A 180 6.36 22.42 12.44
N SER A 181 6.64 23.54 11.78
CA SER A 181 6.38 23.74 10.34
C SER A 181 7.39 23.02 9.46
N ALA A 182 8.64 22.87 9.92
CA ALA A 182 9.71 22.22 9.18
C ALA A 182 9.39 20.75 8.86
N ALA A 183 8.89 19.99 9.84
CA ALA A 183 8.49 18.59 9.60
C ALA A 183 7.35 18.47 8.58
N LEU A 184 6.39 19.42 8.57
CA LEU A 184 5.29 19.40 7.60
C LEU A 184 5.79 19.68 6.18
N TRP A 185 6.71 20.64 6.03
CA TRP A 185 7.33 20.91 4.74
C TRP A 185 8.17 19.73 4.26
N LEU A 186 8.90 19.06 5.15
CA LEU A 186 9.66 17.86 4.82
C LEU A 186 8.74 16.75 4.29
N VAL A 187 7.65 16.44 5.00
CA VAL A 187 6.66 15.45 4.56
C VAL A 187 6.06 15.82 3.20
N LEU A 188 5.72 17.09 3.00
CA LEU A 188 5.17 17.58 1.74
C LEU A 188 6.18 17.43 0.58
N LEU A 189 7.44 17.80 0.81
CA LEU A 189 8.52 17.64 -0.16
C LEU A 189 8.80 16.17 -0.48
N CYS A 190 8.77 15.27 0.51
CA CYS A 190 8.87 13.84 0.28
C CYS A 190 7.72 13.33 -0.61
N GLY A 191 6.48 13.77 -0.34
CA GLY A 191 5.33 13.44 -1.18
C GLY A 191 5.49 13.91 -2.62
N ILE A 192 5.89 15.17 -2.81
CA ILE A 192 6.18 15.75 -4.14
C ILE A 192 7.31 14.97 -4.83
N GLY A 193 8.36 14.61 -4.09
CA GLY A 193 9.48 13.83 -4.60
C GLY A 193 9.07 12.46 -5.13
N ILE A 194 8.22 11.73 -4.39
CA ILE A 194 7.69 10.42 -4.83
C ILE A 194 6.93 10.58 -6.16
N VAL A 195 6.08 11.59 -6.25
CA VAL A 195 5.30 11.86 -7.48
C VAL A 195 6.24 12.23 -8.64
N ALA A 196 7.20 13.12 -8.40
CA ALA A 196 8.17 13.55 -9.41
C ALA A 196 9.03 12.39 -9.94
N ILE A 197 9.49 11.50 -9.05
CA ILE A 197 10.24 10.30 -9.42
C ILE A 197 9.39 9.39 -10.31
N GLN A 198 8.13 9.14 -9.92
CA GLN A 198 7.24 8.29 -10.72
C GLN A 198 6.99 8.90 -12.10
N PHE A 199 6.78 10.22 -12.20
CA PHE A 199 6.65 10.90 -13.48
C PHE A 199 7.93 10.80 -14.33
N ALA A 200 9.11 10.95 -13.72
CA ALA A 200 10.37 10.82 -14.43
C ALA A 200 10.61 9.39 -14.96
N ILE A 201 10.18 8.36 -14.21
CA ILE A 201 10.20 6.96 -14.68
C ILE A 201 9.27 6.79 -15.89
N VAL A 202 8.03 7.29 -15.81
CA VAL A 202 7.04 7.18 -16.90
C VAL A 202 7.48 7.98 -18.15
N ALA A 203 8.17 9.10 -17.96
CA ALA A 203 8.73 9.93 -19.04
C ALA A 203 10.02 9.35 -19.65
N GLY A 204 10.56 8.25 -19.11
CA GLY A 204 11.81 7.64 -19.59
C GLY A 204 13.08 8.39 -19.19
N LEU A 205 12.99 9.36 -18.27
CA LEU A 205 14.13 10.14 -17.76
C LEU A 205 14.91 9.37 -16.69
N LEU A 206 14.25 8.43 -16.01
CA LEU A 206 14.86 7.52 -15.03
C LEU A 206 14.59 6.07 -15.44
N PRO A 207 15.53 5.14 -15.15
CA PRO A 207 15.29 3.72 -15.39
C PRO A 207 14.09 3.26 -14.57
N ALA A 208 13.23 2.45 -15.19
CA ALA A 208 12.20 1.74 -14.46
C ALA A 208 12.89 0.79 -13.48
N VAL A 209 12.57 0.93 -12.20
CA VAL A 209 12.97 -0.04 -11.17
C VAL A 209 12.18 -1.32 -11.43
N GLY A 210 12.87 -2.29 -12.04
CA GLY A 210 12.46 -3.68 -12.21
C GLY A 210 13.36 -4.56 -11.36
#